data_AF-X1CSS0-F1
#
_entry.id   AF-X1CSS0-F1
#
_cell.length_a   1.000
_cell.length_b   1.000
_cell.length_c   1.000
_cell.angle_alpha   90.00
_cell.angle_beta   90.00
_cell.angle_gamma   90.00
#
_symmetry.space_group_name_H-M   'P 1'
#
loop_
_entity.id
_entity.type
_entity.pdbx_description
1 polymer ?
#
loop_
_entity_poly.entity_id
_entity_poly.type
_entity_poly.pdbx_seq_one_letter_code
_entity_poly.pdbx_strand_id
1 'polypeptide(L)'
;QAIFSVKDLNTDRLTRFNIIEHVKPYLDGPSLFYFARQNSQSGKVLTIPTLIDGKMQETILDFTGEAEYIKIDALDYPVRARKYTGIAKWTGGTSAGLGGNFNGWVCDDNFAVTLRAEMEVFLGSVVIELEDFHRPDWIPNTLVNNDK
;
A
#
# COMPACT_ATOMS: atom_id res chain seq x y z
N GLN A 1 3.01 6.97 -22.30
CA GLN A 1 4.45 6.83 -22.07
C GLN A 1 4.73 7.00 -20.59
N ALA A 2 5.73 6.29 -20.04
CA ALA A 2 6.28 6.55 -18.71
C ALA A 2 7.80 6.67 -18.82
N ILE A 3 8.39 7.58 -18.06
CA ILE A 3 9.84 7.81 -18.01
C ILE A 3 10.32 7.35 -16.65
N PHE A 4 11.31 6.46 -16.64
CA PHE A 4 11.99 6.00 -15.44
C PHE A 4 13.46 6.39 -15.53
N SER A 5 13.98 7.00 -14.47
CA SER A 5 15.40 7.33 -14.39
C SER A 5 15.91 7.16 -12.97
N VAL A 6 17.19 6.81 -12.86
CA VAL A 6 17.93 6.72 -11.60
C VAL A 6 19.08 7.70 -11.68
N LYS A 7 19.20 8.55 -10.67
CA LYS A 7 20.27 9.53 -10.53
C LYS A 7 21.13 9.15 -9.33
N ASP A 8 22.44 9.11 -9.53
CA ASP A 8 23.39 9.06 -8.43
C ASP A 8 23.49 10.46 -7.81
N LEU A 9 23.14 10.57 -6.52
CA LEU A 9 23.12 11.84 -5.80
C LEU A 9 24.51 12.39 -5.50
N ASN A 10 25.56 11.55 -5.50
CA ASN A 10 26.92 11.99 -5.22
C ASN A 10 27.61 12.55 -6.46
N THR A 11 27.34 11.96 -7.62
CA THR A 11 27.98 12.35 -8.89
C THR A 11 27.09 13.22 -9.76
N ASP A 12 25.83 13.40 -9.39
CA ASP A 12 24.77 14.06 -10.18
C ASP A 12 24.50 13.40 -11.54
N ARG A 13 24.98 12.17 -11.76
CA ARG A 13 24.87 11.47 -13.06
C ARG A 13 23.62 10.61 -13.10
N LEU A 14 22.94 10.61 -14.25
CA LEU A 14 21.94 9.58 -14.56
C LEU A 14 22.66 8.24 -14.76
N THR A 15 22.32 7.26 -13.94
CA THR A 15 22.88 5.90 -14.00
C THR A 15 21.98 4.96 -14.79
N ARG A 16 20.67 5.23 -14.81
CA ARG A 16 19.69 4.50 -15.63
C ARG A 16 18.67 5.47 -16.18
N PHE A 17 18.24 5.20 -17.41
CA PHE A 17 17.16 5.91 -18.08
C PHE A 17 16.41 4.93 -18.96
N ASN A 18 15.09 4.90 -18.85
CA ASN A 18 14.23 4.06 -19.66
C ASN A 18 12.94 4.80 -20.02
N ILE A 19 12.47 4.58 -21.25
CA ILE A 19 11.17 5.03 -21.71
C ILE A 19 10.31 3.80 -21.94
N ILE A 20 9.17 3.75 -21.26
CA ILE A 20 8.18 2.70 -21.43
C ILE A 20 7.08 3.26 -22.32
N GLU A 21 6.96 2.71 -23.51
CA GLU A 21 5.94 3.11 -24.47
C GLU A 21 4.61 2.37 -24.24
N HIS A 22 3.52 2.93 -24.76
CA HIS A 22 2.18 2.32 -24.74
C HIS A 22 1.67 1.87 -23.36
N VAL A 23 2.08 2.58 -22.31
CA VAL A 23 1.70 2.27 -20.93
C VAL A 23 0.20 2.46 -20.71
N LYS A 24 -0.47 1.41 -20.23
CA LYS A 24 -1.83 1.50 -19.66
C LYS A 24 -1.80 2.32 -18.37
N PRO A 25 -2.94 2.83 -17.87
CA PRO A 25 -3.01 3.40 -16.53
C PRO A 25 -2.36 2.46 -15.50
N TYR A 26 -1.46 3.00 -14.70
CA TYR A 26 -0.63 2.26 -13.76
C TYR A 26 -0.53 3.02 -12.44
N LEU A 27 -0.10 2.31 -11.39
CA LEU A 27 0.26 2.89 -10.10
C LEU A 27 1.76 2.74 -9.86
N ASP A 28 2.34 3.57 -9.01
CA ASP A 28 3.65 3.34 -8.41
C ASP A 28 3.51 2.86 -6.96
N GLY A 29 4.63 2.60 -6.29
CA GLY A 29 4.65 2.13 -4.90
C GLY A 29 3.79 2.99 -3.95
N PRO A 30 4.04 4.31 -3.84
CA PRO A 30 3.22 5.19 -3.00
C PRO A 30 1.74 5.23 -3.39
N SER A 31 1.44 5.25 -4.69
CA SER A 31 0.04 5.33 -5.16
C SER A 31 -0.78 4.08 -4.83
N LEU A 32 -0.15 2.91 -4.63
CA LEU A 32 -0.84 1.70 -4.19
C LEU A 32 -1.52 1.88 -2.83
N PHE A 33 -0.91 2.62 -1.90
CA PHE A 33 -1.53 2.91 -0.60
C PHE A 33 -2.82 3.70 -0.79
N TYR A 34 -2.80 4.79 -1.56
CA TYR A 34 -4.00 5.60 -1.83
C TYR A 34 -5.08 4.80 -2.56
N PHE A 35 -4.68 3.97 -3.52
CA PHE A 35 -5.60 3.11 -4.25
C PHE A 35 -6.27 2.08 -3.32
N ALA A 36 -5.50 1.45 -2.43
CA ALA A 36 -6.02 0.49 -1.47
C ALA A 36 -7.04 1.12 -0.53
N ARG A 37 -6.76 2.33 -0.04
CA ARG A 37 -7.69 3.09 0.81
C ARG A 37 -9.04 3.30 0.13
N GLN A 38 -9.02 3.84 -1.09
CA GLN A 38 -10.22 4.16 -1.86
C GLN A 38 -11.05 2.91 -2.22
N ASN A 39 -10.41 1.77 -2.41
CA ASN A 39 -11.07 0.53 -2.82
C ASN A 39 -11.32 -0.45 -1.66
N SER A 40 -10.98 -0.07 -0.43
CA SER A 40 -11.05 -0.95 0.75
C SER A 40 -12.45 -1.48 1.08
N GLN A 41 -13.52 -0.81 0.60
CA GLN A 41 -14.91 -1.23 0.76
C GLN A 41 -15.48 -1.92 -0.49
N SER A 42 -14.67 -2.11 -1.54
CA SER A 42 -15.17 -2.58 -2.83
C SER A 42 -15.65 -4.02 -2.82
N GLY A 43 -15.14 -4.86 -1.91
CA GLY A 43 -15.43 -6.30 -1.88
C GLY A 43 -14.92 -7.03 -3.14
N LYS A 44 -13.88 -6.52 -3.79
CA LYS A 44 -13.36 -7.02 -5.07
C LYS A 44 -11.90 -7.43 -4.99
N VAL A 45 -11.52 -8.33 -5.89
CA VAL A 45 -10.12 -8.60 -6.23
C VAL A 45 -9.76 -7.81 -7.48
N LEU A 46 -8.72 -6.98 -7.39
CA LEU A 46 -8.28 -6.09 -8.45
C LEU A 46 -6.82 -6.39 -8.84
N THR A 47 -6.56 -6.56 -10.13
CA THR A 47 -5.20 -6.68 -10.68
C THR A 47 -4.80 -5.37 -11.33
N ILE A 48 -3.75 -4.73 -10.82
CA ILE A 48 -3.34 -3.38 -11.19
C ILE A 48 -1.95 -3.37 -11.82
N PRO A 49 -1.76 -2.77 -13.00
CA PRO A 49 -0.44 -2.48 -13.54
C PRO A 49 0.32 -1.54 -12.60
N THR A 50 1.53 -1.92 -12.21
CA THR A 50 2.37 -1.20 -11.26
C THR A 50 3.75 -0.95 -11.86
N LEU A 51 4.20 0.30 -11.87
CA LEU A 51 5.54 0.69 -12.29
C LEU A 51 6.53 0.44 -11.13
N ILE A 52 7.41 -0.55 -11.30
CA ILE A 52 8.44 -0.90 -10.33
C ILE A 52 9.75 -1.14 -11.06
N ASP A 53 10.83 -0.48 -10.60
CA ASP A 53 12.20 -0.63 -11.14
C ASP A 53 12.29 -0.44 -12.66
N GLY A 54 11.52 0.51 -13.20
CA GLY A 54 11.48 0.82 -14.63
C GLY A 54 10.80 -0.23 -15.50
N LYS A 55 9.96 -1.10 -14.90
CA LYS A 55 9.14 -2.11 -15.58
C LYS A 55 7.68 -2.02 -15.14
N MET A 56 6.77 -2.32 -16.06
CA MET A 56 5.37 -2.56 -15.72
C MET A 56 5.21 -3.98 -15.22
N GLN A 57 4.68 -4.12 -14.01
CA GLN A 57 4.47 -5.40 -13.34
C GLN A 57 3.05 -5.42 -12.76
N GLU A 58 2.63 -6.54 -12.18
CA GLU A 58 1.28 -6.66 -11.62
C GLU A 58 1.32 -6.60 -10.10
N THR A 59 0.30 -5.95 -9.54
CA THR A 59 -0.06 -6.08 -8.13
C THR A 59 -1.50 -6.56 -8.05
N ILE A 60 -1.74 -7.64 -7.33
CA ILE A 60 -3.09 -8.11 -7.04
C ILE A 60 -3.46 -7.58 -5.65
N LEU A 61 -4.64 -6.99 -5.51
CA LEU A 61 -5.20 -6.52 -4.26
C LEU A 61 -6.56 -7.18 -4.04
N ASP A 62 -6.75 -7.79 -2.88
CA ASP A 62 -7.97 -8.46 -2.48
C ASP A 62 -8.62 -7.70 -1.32
N PHE A 63 -9.76 -7.07 -1.62
CA PHE A 63 -10.58 -6.30 -0.67
C PHE A 63 -11.80 -7.09 -0.17
N THR A 64 -11.77 -8.43 -0.26
CA THR A 64 -12.83 -9.30 0.28
C THR A 64 -12.62 -9.65 1.76
N GLY A 65 -11.49 -9.23 2.34
CA GLY A 65 -11.18 -9.44 3.75
C GLY A 65 -12.20 -8.82 4.69
N GLU A 66 -12.43 -9.50 5.81
CA GLU A 66 -13.33 -9.00 6.85
C GLU A 66 -12.68 -7.87 7.67
N ALA A 67 -13.53 -7.05 8.30
CA ALA A 67 -13.06 -6.04 9.24
C ALA A 67 -12.74 -6.68 10.60
N GLU A 68 -11.63 -6.28 11.20
CA GLU A 68 -11.17 -6.75 12.50
C GLU A 68 -10.71 -5.59 13.39
N TYR A 69 -10.65 -5.80 14.70
CA TYR A 69 -10.05 -4.82 15.61
C TYR A 69 -8.55 -5.08 15.70
N ILE A 70 -7.76 -4.05 15.40
CA ILE A 70 -6.30 -4.10 15.53
C ILE A 70 -5.83 -3.10 16.59
N LYS A 71 -4.70 -3.41 17.23
CA LYS A 71 -3.98 -2.48 18.09
C LYS A 71 -2.79 -1.93 17.30
N ILE A 72 -2.60 -0.62 17.34
CA ILE A 72 -1.43 0.08 16.80
C ILE A 72 -0.85 1.00 17.88
N ASP A 73 0.43 1.30 17.80
CA ASP A 73 1.14 2.09 18.82
C ASP A 73 0.71 3.57 18.84
N ALA A 74 0.23 4.12 17.71
CA ALA A 74 -0.27 5.50 17.64
C ALA A 74 -1.57 5.75 18.43
N LEU A 75 -2.23 4.71 18.93
CA LEU A 75 -3.53 4.82 19.60
C LEU A 75 -3.60 3.92 20.83
N ASP A 76 -4.07 4.48 21.95
CA ASP A 76 -4.20 3.77 23.23
C ASP A 76 -5.36 2.75 23.29
N TYR A 77 -6.07 2.55 22.18
CA TYR A 77 -7.25 1.68 22.09
C TYR A 77 -7.28 0.90 20.77
N PRO A 78 -7.92 -0.30 20.72
CA PRO A 78 -8.11 -1.02 19.47
C PRO A 78 -9.01 -0.25 18.50
N VAL A 79 -8.65 -0.25 17.22
CA VAL A 79 -9.41 0.40 16.13
C VAL A 79 -9.97 -0.66 15.19
N ARG A 80 -11.21 -0.46 14.77
CA ARG A 80 -11.82 -1.31 13.74
C ARG A 80 -11.18 -0.99 12.39
N ALA A 81 -10.64 -2.00 11.73
CA ALA A 81 -9.90 -1.87 10.48
C ALA A 81 -10.40 -2.87 9.44
N ARG A 82 -10.52 -2.44 8.19
CA ARG A 82 -10.74 -3.33 7.04
C ARG A 82 -9.40 -3.91 6.61
N LYS A 83 -9.31 -5.24 6.58
CA LYS A 83 -8.14 -5.94 6.06
C LYS A 83 -8.25 -6.09 4.55
N TYR A 84 -7.14 -5.87 3.86
CA TYR A 84 -6.94 -6.32 2.49
C TYR A 84 -5.66 -7.12 2.41
N THR A 85 -5.60 -8.05 1.45
CA THR A 85 -4.37 -8.77 1.14
C THR A 85 -3.90 -8.38 -0.24
N GLY A 86 -2.64 -8.64 -0.56
CA GLY A 86 -2.14 -8.44 -1.89
C GLY A 86 -0.93 -9.27 -2.23
N ILE A 87 -0.67 -9.36 -3.52
CA ILE A 87 0.43 -10.11 -4.10
C ILE A 87 1.19 -9.16 -5.03
N ALA A 88 2.39 -8.79 -4.62
CA ALA A 88 3.34 -8.04 -5.42
C ALA A 88 4.07 -9.01 -6.36
N LYS A 89 3.65 -9.08 -7.63
CA LYS A 89 4.36 -9.89 -8.66
C LYS A 89 5.56 -9.14 -9.22
N TRP A 90 6.37 -8.59 -8.32
CA TRP A 90 7.48 -7.71 -8.67
C TRP A 90 8.79 -8.48 -8.73
N THR A 91 9.58 -8.16 -9.74
CA THR A 91 10.90 -8.71 -10.02
C THR A 91 11.82 -7.56 -10.43
N GLY A 92 13.08 -7.57 -10.01
CA GLY A 92 13.99 -6.45 -10.24
C GLY A 92 14.99 -6.29 -9.12
N GLY A 93 15.99 -5.43 -9.31
CA GLY A 93 17.09 -5.27 -8.35
C GLY A 93 16.65 -4.50 -7.11
N THR A 94 15.97 -3.37 -7.29
CA THR A 94 15.51 -2.54 -6.16
C THR A 94 14.21 -3.04 -5.53
N SER A 95 13.50 -3.95 -6.19
CA SER A 95 12.35 -4.67 -5.66
C SER A 95 12.70 -6.10 -5.22
N ALA A 96 13.98 -6.49 -5.30
CA ALA A 96 14.43 -7.80 -4.85
C ALA A 96 14.17 -7.92 -3.35
N GLY A 97 13.20 -8.75 -2.99
CA GLY A 97 12.75 -8.91 -1.62
C GLY A 97 11.57 -8.03 -1.21
N LEU A 98 10.91 -7.29 -2.10
CA LEU A 98 9.60 -6.67 -1.83
C LEU A 98 8.46 -7.34 -2.61
N GLY A 99 8.77 -8.37 -3.40
CA GLY A 99 7.77 -9.21 -4.05
C GLY A 99 7.22 -10.26 -3.07
N GLY A 100 5.99 -10.71 -3.31
CA GLY A 100 5.33 -11.71 -2.47
C GLY A 100 4.01 -11.21 -1.88
N ASN A 101 3.58 -11.90 -0.82
CA ASN A 101 2.32 -11.61 -0.15
C ASN A 101 2.50 -10.44 0.83
N PHE A 102 1.49 -9.59 0.90
CA PHE A 102 1.38 -8.56 1.91
C PHE A 102 -0.05 -8.44 2.43
N ASN A 103 -0.17 -7.95 3.66
CA ASN A 103 -1.42 -7.58 4.28
C ASN A 103 -1.43 -6.07 4.52
N GLY A 104 -2.60 -5.47 4.45
CA GLY A 104 -2.78 -4.09 4.84
C GLY A 104 -4.09 -3.89 5.59
N TRP A 105 -4.08 -2.90 6.47
CA TRP A 105 -5.21 -2.51 7.28
C TRP A 105 -5.44 -1.02 7.12
N VAL A 106 -6.68 -0.68 6.80
CA VAL A 106 -7.15 0.70 6.78
C VAL A 106 -8.28 0.85 7.78
N CYS A 107 -8.40 2.03 8.39
CA CYS A 107 -9.48 2.33 9.33
C CYS A 107 -10.84 2.03 8.70
N ASP A 108 -11.74 1.41 9.46
CA ASP A 108 -13.08 1.06 9.00
C ASP A 108 -14.03 2.27 9.03
N ASP A 109 -13.64 3.36 8.36
CA ASP A 109 -14.39 4.60 8.23
C ASP A 109 -14.31 5.15 6.80
N ASN A 110 -14.86 6.36 6.60
CA ASN A 110 -14.86 7.05 5.30
C ASN A 110 -13.50 7.65 4.93
N PHE A 111 -12.58 7.82 5.88
CA PHE A 111 -11.24 8.34 5.62
C PHE A 111 -10.27 7.23 5.20
N ALA A 112 -10.56 6.00 5.63
CA ALA A 112 -9.80 4.78 5.33
C ALA A 112 -8.30 5.00 5.55
N VAL A 113 -7.91 5.60 6.67
CA VAL A 113 -6.49 5.86 6.95
C VAL A 113 -5.74 4.53 7.07
N THR A 114 -4.61 4.38 6.39
CA THR A 114 -3.74 3.21 6.53
C THR A 114 -3.21 3.15 7.95
N LEU A 115 -3.50 2.06 8.65
CA LEU A 115 -3.13 1.83 10.03
C LEU A 115 -1.89 0.95 10.14
N ARG A 116 -1.83 -0.09 9.30
CA ARG A 116 -0.74 -1.07 9.31
C ARG A 116 -0.59 -1.71 7.94
N ALA A 117 0.63 -2.12 7.61
CA ALA A 117 0.94 -2.99 6.48
C ALA A 117 2.03 -3.97 6.90
N GLU A 118 1.90 -5.20 6.43
CA GLU A 118 2.87 -6.26 6.69
C GLU A 118 3.25 -6.88 5.35
N MET A 119 4.54 -7.10 5.12
CA MET A 119 5.02 -7.77 3.92
C MET A 119 6.14 -8.75 4.25
N GLU A 120 6.12 -9.89 3.58
CA GLU A 120 7.27 -10.79 3.58
C GLU A 120 8.34 -10.23 2.65
N VAL A 121 9.58 -10.25 3.12
CA VAL A 121 10.75 -9.85 2.36
C VAL A 121 11.77 -10.97 2.32
N PHE A 122 12.72 -10.93 1.40
CA PHE A 122 13.67 -12.03 1.21
C PHE A 122 14.43 -12.41 2.51
N LEU A 123 14.70 -11.44 3.39
CA LEU A 123 15.43 -11.64 4.65
C LEU A 123 14.54 -11.57 5.91
N GLY A 124 13.22 -11.68 5.79
CA GLY A 124 12.32 -11.64 6.95
C GLY A 124 10.95 -11.03 6.64
N SER A 125 10.48 -10.15 7.52
CA SER A 125 9.24 -9.41 7.32
C SER A 125 9.44 -7.93 7.65
N VAL A 126 8.66 -7.08 6.99
CA VAL A 126 8.57 -5.66 7.29
C VAL A 126 7.16 -5.37 7.78
N VAL A 127 7.08 -4.72 8.93
CA VAL A 127 5.84 -4.17 9.48
C VAL A 127 5.95 -2.65 9.41
N ILE A 128 5.00 -2.03 8.74
CA ILE A 128 4.82 -0.57 8.69
C ILE A 128 3.55 -0.29 9.48
N GLU A 129 3.65 0.55 10.49
CA GLU A 129 2.52 0.94 11.32
C GLU A 129 2.41 2.46 11.37
N LEU A 130 1.19 2.98 11.47
CA LEU A 130 0.95 4.40 11.67
C LEU A 130 1.56 4.81 13.03
N GLU A 131 2.45 5.79 13.01
CA GLU A 131 3.12 6.31 14.21
C GLU A 131 2.43 7.57 14.76
N ASP A 132 2.00 8.48 13.87
CA ASP A 132 1.29 9.71 14.21
C ASP A 132 0.40 10.16 13.04
N PHE A 133 -0.60 11.00 13.32
CA PHE A 133 -1.42 11.64 12.31
C PHE A 133 -1.86 13.05 12.71
N HIS A 134 -1.81 13.97 11.75
CA HIS A 134 -2.38 15.31 11.92
C HIS A 134 -3.61 15.48 11.01
N ARG A 135 -4.79 15.25 11.59
CA ARG A 135 -6.07 15.43 10.90
C ARG A 135 -7.16 15.84 11.89
N PRO A 136 -7.41 17.15 12.07
CA PRO A 136 -8.32 17.65 13.11
C PRO A 136 -9.74 17.06 13.04
N ASP A 137 -10.24 16.82 11.84
CA ASP A 137 -11.60 16.31 11.61
C ASP A 137 -11.69 14.77 11.58
N TRP A 138 -10.64 14.07 12.01
CA TRP A 138 -10.61 12.62 12.04
C TRP A 138 -10.30 12.09 13.42
N ILE A 139 -11.27 11.34 13.95
CA ILE A 139 -11.13 10.54 15.14
C ILE A 139 -11.27 9.09 14.65
N PRO A 140 -10.21 8.28 14.74
CA PRO A 140 -10.28 6.87 14.37
C PRO A 140 -11.44 6.19 15.09
N ASN A 141 -12.21 5.39 14.36
CA ASN A 141 -13.43 4.77 14.88
C ASN A 141 -13.15 3.98 16.17
N THR A 142 -13.58 4.51 17.30
CA THR A 142 -13.73 3.80 18.57
C THR A 142 -15.01 2.97 18.54
N LEU A 143 -15.13 1.97 19.42
CA LEU A 143 -16.39 1.28 19.73
C LEU A 143 -17.51 2.28 20.05
N VAL A 144 -18.24 2.78 19.05
CA VAL A 144 -19.46 3.56 19.24
C VAL A 144 -20.50 3.01 18.28
N ASN A 145 -21.46 2.31 18.89
CA ASN A 145 -22.68 1.74 18.32
C ASN A 145 -23.22 2.50 17.10
N ASN A 146 -23.26 1.82 15.96
CA ASN A 146 -24.20 2.14 14.89
C ASN A 146 -25.58 1.51 15.17
N ASP A 147 -26.10 1.71 16.40
CA ASP A 147 -27.52 1.55 16.69
C ASP A 147 -28.15 2.95 16.67
N LYS A 148 -28.48 3.41 15.47
CA LYS A 148 -29.57 4.36 15.21
C LYS A 148 -30.25 4.03 13.90
#